data_AF-A0A840C8Z3-F1
#
_entry.id   AF-A0A840C8Z3-F1
#
_cell.length_a   1.000
_cell.length_b   1.000
_cell.length_c   1.000
_cell.angle_alpha   90.00
_cell.angle_beta   90.00
_cell.angle_gamma   90.00
#
_symmetry.space_group_name_H-M   'P 1'
#
loop_
_entity.id
_entity.type
_entity.pdbx_description
1 polymer ?
#
loop_
_entity_poly.entity_id
_entity_poly.type
_entity_poly.pdbx_seq_one_letter_code
_entity_poly.pdbx_strand_id
1 'polypeptide(L)'
;MKKFTLALVAAGTMALGAAEASTIDFTIDTAASSVSATLSSCTVGYCSTQASLASGFGGSFSLAPGESYTFDFAEFYTIDDTGTGDYDVSATLAFSAPAGLGSVSDTGVATISTLNIGAVTGGSLAWSSVPATVTLADGSQVSVDFENGFTVIGSKGVTTATVTLLSIVPLPGAALLLGSGLGLLPLVGRRRRKAA
;
A
#
# COMPACT_ATOMS: atom_id res chain seq x y z
N MET A 1 -31.19 57.69 38.17
CA MET A 1 -30.85 57.33 36.77
C MET A 1 -30.20 55.96 36.77
N LYS A 2 -30.91 54.90 36.34
CA LYS A 2 -30.42 53.51 36.34
C LYS A 2 -29.69 53.24 35.02
N LYS A 3 -28.39 52.89 35.08
CA LYS A 3 -27.60 52.49 33.91
C LYS A 3 -27.64 50.96 33.80
N PHE A 4 -28.22 50.46 32.72
CA PHE A 4 -28.27 49.05 32.35
C PHE A 4 -26.89 48.62 31.83
N THR A 5 -26.31 47.58 32.41
CA THR A 5 -24.99 47.06 32.07
C THR A 5 -25.11 46.09 30.89
N LEU A 6 -24.29 46.31 29.85
CA LEU A 6 -24.19 45.49 28.65
C LEU A 6 -23.78 44.05 28.99
N ALA A 7 -24.53 43.05 28.50
CA ALA A 7 -24.15 41.65 28.53
C ALA A 7 -23.17 41.36 27.38
N LEU A 8 -21.93 41.01 27.72
CA LEU A 8 -20.92 40.53 26.78
C LEU A 8 -21.20 39.04 26.49
N VAL A 9 -21.77 38.74 25.32
CA VAL A 9 -21.89 37.36 24.82
C VAL A 9 -20.50 36.92 24.35
N ALA A 10 -19.84 36.09 25.16
CA ALA A 10 -18.62 35.42 24.76
C ALA A 10 -18.95 34.36 23.69
N ALA A 11 -18.73 34.71 22.42
CA ALA A 11 -18.77 33.77 21.32
C ALA A 11 -17.60 32.78 21.51
N GLY A 12 -17.92 31.60 22.05
CA GLY A 12 -16.99 30.47 22.09
C GLY A 12 -16.73 30.02 20.66
N THR A 13 -15.56 30.38 20.14
CA THR A 13 -15.00 29.77 18.93
C THR A 13 -14.78 28.30 19.23
N MET A 14 -15.72 27.46 18.81
CA MET A 14 -15.48 26.03 18.69
C MET A 14 -14.38 25.89 17.64
N ALA A 15 -13.15 25.66 18.09
CA ALA A 15 -12.09 25.16 17.26
C ALA A 15 -12.54 23.77 16.78
N LEU A 16 -13.16 23.72 15.61
CA LEU A 16 -13.31 22.52 14.82
C LEU A 16 -11.89 22.07 14.49
N GLY A 17 -11.31 21.24 15.37
CA GLY A 17 -10.07 20.55 15.06
C GLY A 17 -10.31 19.76 13.78
N ALA A 18 -9.56 20.07 12.73
CA ALA A 18 -9.51 19.24 11.55
C ALA A 18 -9.19 17.82 12.01
N ALA A 19 -10.08 16.88 11.70
CA ALA A 19 -9.74 15.47 11.82
C ALA A 19 -8.69 15.18 10.75
N GLU A 20 -7.42 15.36 11.10
CA GLU A 20 -6.31 14.85 10.30
C GLU A 20 -6.50 13.33 10.23
N ALA A 21 -6.88 12.81 9.06
CA ALA A 21 -6.95 11.39 8.84
C ALA A 21 -5.56 10.82 9.08
N SER A 22 -5.41 9.91 10.04
CA SER A 22 -4.12 9.29 10.31
C SER A 22 -3.70 8.49 9.08
N THR A 23 -2.58 8.87 8.47
CA THR A 23 -2.00 8.17 7.31
C THR A 23 -0.85 7.26 7.76
N ILE A 24 -0.54 6.25 6.94
CA ILE A 24 0.68 5.44 7.07
C ILE A 24 1.54 5.68 5.83
N ASP A 25 2.81 5.94 6.08
CA ASP A 25 3.82 6.06 5.03
C ASP A 25 4.43 4.69 4.71
N PHE A 26 4.32 4.31 3.44
CA PHE A 26 4.90 3.11 2.87
C PHE A 26 6.15 3.47 2.09
N THR A 27 7.17 2.63 2.19
CA THR A 27 8.37 2.72 1.35
C THR A 27 8.74 1.33 0.88
N ILE A 28 8.81 1.17 -0.43
CA ILE A 28 9.14 -0.10 -1.08
C ILE A 28 10.65 -0.37 -0.93
N ASP A 29 11.01 -1.58 -0.53
CA ASP A 29 12.39 -2.05 -0.54
C ASP A 29 12.67 -2.74 -1.88
N THR A 30 13.32 -2.02 -2.78
CA THR A 30 13.65 -2.52 -4.12
C THR A 30 14.74 -3.58 -4.12
N ALA A 31 15.59 -3.63 -3.09
CA ALA A 31 16.67 -4.61 -2.98
C ALA A 31 16.16 -5.97 -2.46
N ALA A 32 15.11 -5.96 -1.65
CA ALA A 32 14.47 -7.17 -1.13
C ALA A 32 13.25 -7.63 -1.95
N SER A 33 12.79 -6.83 -2.91
CA SER A 33 11.72 -7.22 -3.85
C SER A 33 12.29 -7.99 -5.04
N SER A 34 11.54 -8.94 -5.58
CA SER A 34 11.96 -9.75 -6.72
C SER A 34 10.79 -10.34 -7.48
N VAL A 35 11.00 -10.62 -8.77
CA VAL A 35 10.09 -11.36 -9.63
C VAL A 35 10.90 -12.31 -10.47
N SER A 36 10.42 -13.53 -10.62
CA SER A 36 11.03 -14.55 -11.46
C SER A 36 9.94 -15.35 -12.16
N ALA A 37 10.24 -15.79 -13.38
CA ALA A 37 9.41 -16.70 -14.15
C ALA A 37 10.29 -17.86 -14.60
N THR A 38 9.85 -19.08 -14.33
CA THR A 38 10.56 -20.30 -14.73
C THR A 38 9.68 -21.06 -15.70
N LEU A 39 10.25 -21.49 -16.83
CA LEU A 39 9.52 -22.26 -17.83
C LEU A 39 9.12 -23.62 -17.24
N SER A 40 7.83 -23.90 -17.22
CA SER A 40 7.26 -25.18 -16.77
C SER A 40 7.02 -26.11 -17.96
N SER A 41 6.41 -25.58 -19.03
CA SER A 41 6.18 -26.30 -20.28
C SER A 41 6.17 -25.36 -21.47
N CYS A 42 6.73 -25.83 -22.59
CA CYS A 42 6.61 -25.14 -23.88
C CYS A 42 5.67 -25.95 -24.78
N THR A 43 4.52 -25.36 -25.10
CA THR A 43 3.45 -26.02 -25.87
C THR A 43 3.75 -25.96 -27.37
N VAL A 44 4.23 -24.81 -27.85
CA VAL A 44 4.57 -24.59 -29.27
C VAL A 44 5.78 -23.69 -29.38
N GLY A 45 6.69 -24.00 -30.32
CA GLY A 45 7.77 -23.10 -30.73
C GLY A 45 8.95 -23.09 -29.76
N TYR A 46 9.54 -21.92 -29.58
CA TYR A 46 10.61 -21.66 -28.61
C TYR A 46 10.07 -20.73 -27.53
N CYS A 47 10.25 -21.13 -26.27
CA CYS A 47 9.69 -20.46 -25.12
C CYS A 47 10.81 -19.97 -24.20
N SER A 48 11.15 -18.69 -24.31
CA SER A 48 12.08 -18.00 -23.41
C SER A 48 11.49 -16.65 -23.01
N THR A 49 10.65 -16.68 -21.99
CA THR A 49 10.21 -15.49 -21.27
C THR A 49 11.06 -15.27 -20.03
N GLN A 50 11.44 -14.02 -19.80
CA GLN A 50 12.01 -13.55 -18.55
C GLN A 50 11.04 -12.60 -17.85
N ALA A 51 11.14 -12.54 -16.53
CA ALA A 51 10.42 -11.59 -15.71
C ALA A 51 11.42 -10.73 -14.94
N SER A 52 11.07 -9.46 -14.74
CA SER A 52 11.81 -8.53 -13.89
C SER A 52 10.84 -7.59 -13.17
N LEU A 53 11.35 -6.87 -12.17
CA LEU A 53 10.63 -5.73 -11.62
C LEU A 53 10.41 -4.68 -12.73
N ALA A 54 9.29 -3.98 -12.66
CA ALA A 54 8.92 -2.97 -13.66
C ALA A 54 9.89 -1.76 -13.65
N SER A 55 9.99 -1.11 -14.79
CA SER A 55 10.78 0.12 -14.94
C SER A 55 10.19 1.25 -14.10
N GLY A 56 10.98 1.78 -13.17
CA GLY A 56 10.50 2.78 -12.20
C GLY A 56 9.87 2.19 -10.93
N PHE A 57 9.93 0.87 -10.75
CA PHE A 57 9.52 0.22 -9.51
C PHE A 57 10.27 0.77 -8.28
N GLY A 58 9.51 1.03 -7.22
CA GLY A 58 10.00 1.57 -5.95
C GLY A 58 9.27 2.84 -5.54
N GLY A 59 9.86 3.57 -4.59
CA GLY A 59 9.34 4.84 -4.10
C GLY A 59 8.60 4.73 -2.77
N SER A 60 8.00 5.85 -2.39
CA SER A 60 7.27 6.02 -1.14
C SER A 60 5.92 6.68 -1.40
N PHE A 61 4.91 6.28 -0.64
CA PHE A 61 3.55 6.80 -0.75
C PHE A 61 2.88 6.75 0.62
N SER A 62 1.87 7.59 0.82
CA SER A 62 1.10 7.65 2.06
C SER A 62 -0.34 7.25 1.78
N LEU A 63 -0.91 6.39 2.62
CA LEU A 63 -2.31 5.98 2.51
C LEU A 63 -3.08 6.33 3.77
N ALA A 64 -4.29 6.86 3.60
CA ALA A 64 -5.31 6.90 4.63
C ALA A 64 -6.14 5.59 4.66
N PRO A 65 -6.89 5.31 5.73
CA PRO A 65 -7.76 4.13 5.78
C PRO A 65 -8.80 4.13 4.65
N GLY A 66 -8.87 3.02 3.93
CA GLY A 66 -9.69 2.83 2.74
C GLY A 66 -9.02 3.25 1.42
N GLU A 67 -7.86 3.92 1.47
CA GLU A 67 -7.13 4.31 0.27
C GLU A 67 -6.28 3.17 -0.27
N SER A 68 -6.08 3.19 -1.59
CA SER A 68 -5.25 2.23 -2.30
C SER A 68 -4.26 2.94 -3.20
N TYR A 69 -3.07 2.36 -3.34
CA TYR A 69 -2.05 2.81 -4.28
C TYR A 69 -1.67 1.64 -5.19
N THR A 70 -1.79 1.86 -6.49
CA THR A 70 -1.47 0.88 -7.54
C THR A 70 -0.25 1.36 -8.32
N PHE A 71 0.68 0.46 -8.57
CA PHE A 71 1.89 0.74 -9.33
C PHE A 71 2.30 -0.46 -10.18
N ASP A 72 3.05 -0.20 -11.24
CA ASP A 72 3.62 -1.25 -12.08
C ASP A 72 4.64 -2.05 -11.27
N PHE A 73 4.43 -3.36 -11.18
CA PHE A 73 5.20 -4.22 -10.30
C PHE A 73 6.15 -5.12 -11.08
N ALA A 74 5.64 -5.84 -12.08
CA ALA A 74 6.43 -6.78 -12.85
C ALA A 74 6.28 -6.58 -14.35
N GLU A 75 7.39 -6.78 -15.05
CA GLU A 75 7.51 -6.79 -16.50
C GLU A 75 7.93 -8.17 -16.98
N PHE A 76 7.26 -8.65 -18.03
CA PHE A 76 7.52 -9.91 -18.70
C PHE A 76 7.93 -9.61 -20.13
N TYR A 77 9.04 -10.17 -20.58
CA TYR A 77 9.56 -9.94 -21.93
C TYR A 77 10.21 -11.21 -22.47
N THR A 78 10.33 -11.26 -23.78
CA THR A 78 10.92 -12.40 -24.49
C THR A 78 12.12 -11.94 -25.31
N ILE A 79 13.10 -12.81 -25.48
CA ILE A 79 14.27 -12.55 -26.33
C ILE A 79 14.12 -13.44 -27.57
N ASP A 80 13.76 -12.81 -28.69
CA ASP A 80 13.79 -13.40 -30.04
C ASP A 80 13.05 -14.72 -30.25
N ASP A 81 12.06 -15.01 -29.41
CA ASP A 81 11.32 -16.26 -29.44
C ASP A 81 9.92 -16.11 -30.04
N THR A 82 9.39 -17.23 -30.52
CA THR A 82 8.01 -17.35 -31.01
C THR A 82 7.47 -18.68 -30.52
N GLY A 83 6.44 -18.60 -29.69
CA GLY A 83 5.91 -19.76 -29.03
C GLY A 83 4.89 -19.44 -27.95
N THR A 84 4.29 -20.49 -27.42
CA THR A 84 3.38 -20.44 -26.28
C THR A 84 3.89 -21.39 -25.22
N GLY A 85 4.14 -20.86 -24.02
CA GLY A 85 4.62 -21.62 -22.88
C GLY A 85 3.91 -21.24 -21.60
N ASP A 86 3.92 -22.18 -20.66
CA ASP A 86 3.47 -22.00 -19.30
C ASP A 86 4.67 -21.82 -18.38
N TYR A 87 4.54 -20.89 -17.44
CA TYR A 87 5.60 -20.44 -16.56
C TYR A 87 5.09 -20.42 -15.12
N ASP A 88 5.89 -20.98 -14.22
CA ASP A 88 5.74 -20.79 -12.78
C ASP A 88 6.35 -19.44 -12.42
N VAL A 89 5.52 -18.53 -11.94
CA VAL A 89 5.90 -17.17 -11.56
C VAL A 89 6.00 -17.12 -10.04
N SER A 90 7.10 -16.55 -9.54
CA SER A 90 7.29 -16.26 -8.11
C SER A 90 7.61 -14.79 -7.95
N ALA A 91 6.88 -14.11 -7.09
CA ALA A 91 7.08 -12.69 -6.82
C ALA A 91 7.13 -12.40 -5.32
N THR A 92 7.92 -11.40 -4.96
CA THR A 92 8.07 -10.88 -3.60
C THR A 92 8.09 -9.37 -3.66
N LEU A 93 7.16 -8.74 -2.94
CA LEU A 93 7.11 -7.31 -2.70
C LEU A 93 7.53 -7.04 -1.26
N ALA A 94 8.64 -6.35 -1.08
CA ALA A 94 9.18 -6.01 0.24
C ALA A 94 9.01 -4.52 0.54
N PHE A 95 8.85 -4.20 1.82
CA PHE A 95 8.71 -2.84 2.32
C PHE A 95 9.76 -2.56 3.40
N SER A 96 10.42 -1.42 3.29
CA SER A 96 11.30 -0.89 4.34
C SER A 96 10.52 -0.07 5.38
N ALA A 97 9.37 0.47 4.99
CA ALA A 97 8.43 1.13 5.88
C ALA A 97 6.97 0.81 5.46
N PRO A 98 6.02 0.75 6.41
CA PRO A 98 6.21 0.84 7.87
C PRO A 98 6.95 -0.38 8.44
N ALA A 99 7.65 -0.18 9.56
CA ALA A 99 8.39 -1.27 10.20
C ALA A 99 7.44 -2.41 10.62
N GLY A 100 7.83 -3.64 10.30
CA GLY A 100 7.03 -4.83 10.60
C GLY A 100 6.07 -5.27 9.48
N LEU A 101 5.91 -4.49 8.40
CA LEU A 101 5.19 -4.97 7.21
C LEU A 101 5.95 -6.09 6.50
N GLY A 102 7.28 -5.99 6.45
CA GLY A 102 8.15 -7.04 5.91
C GLY A 102 7.98 -7.22 4.41
N SER A 103 7.66 -8.44 3.98
CA SER A 103 7.47 -8.77 2.56
C SER A 103 6.24 -9.65 2.36
N VAL A 104 5.56 -9.43 1.24
CA VAL A 104 4.47 -10.27 0.74
C VAL A 104 4.97 -11.01 -0.50
N SER A 105 4.87 -12.34 -0.48
CA SER A 105 5.28 -13.20 -1.58
C SER A 105 4.11 -14.05 -2.04
N ASP A 106 4.02 -14.29 -3.35
CA ASP A 106 3.07 -15.25 -3.91
C ASP A 106 3.67 -15.95 -5.13
N THR A 107 3.08 -17.10 -5.46
CA THR A 107 3.37 -17.87 -6.66
C THR A 107 2.15 -17.91 -7.55
N GLY A 108 2.36 -17.89 -8.86
CA GLY A 108 1.29 -17.94 -9.85
C GLY A 108 1.69 -18.76 -11.07
N VAL A 109 0.71 -19.02 -11.93
CA VAL A 109 0.93 -19.64 -13.23
C VAL A 109 0.65 -18.61 -14.30
N ALA A 110 1.58 -18.48 -15.25
CA ALA A 110 1.43 -17.64 -16.41
C ALA A 110 1.48 -18.44 -17.70
N THR A 111 0.51 -18.24 -18.58
CA THR A 111 0.60 -18.69 -19.98
C THR A 111 0.96 -17.48 -20.82
N ILE A 112 2.06 -17.55 -21.57
CA ILE A 112 2.56 -16.44 -22.38
C ILE A 112 2.72 -16.91 -23.81
N SER A 113 2.10 -16.15 -24.73
CA SER A 113 2.17 -16.35 -26.17
C SER A 113 2.92 -15.21 -26.82
N THR A 114 3.83 -15.57 -27.71
CA THR A 114 4.65 -14.65 -28.47
C THR A 114 4.47 -14.90 -29.97
N LEU A 115 4.23 -13.82 -30.71
CA LEU A 115 4.11 -13.85 -32.17
C LEU A 115 5.02 -12.76 -32.73
N ASN A 116 5.97 -13.17 -33.56
CA ASN A 116 7.10 -12.36 -34.05
C ASN A 116 8.17 -12.10 -32.97
N ILE A 117 9.41 -12.14 -33.46
CA ILE A 117 10.69 -11.95 -32.75
C ILE A 117 10.55 -10.97 -31.58
N GLY A 118 10.41 -11.50 -30.36
CA GLY A 118 10.52 -10.74 -29.10
C GLY A 118 9.27 -9.99 -28.62
N ALA A 119 8.09 -10.17 -29.23
CA ALA A 119 6.87 -9.50 -28.79
C ALA A 119 5.93 -10.44 -28.00
N VAL A 120 5.60 -10.05 -26.77
CA VAL A 120 4.48 -10.65 -26.01
C VAL A 120 3.18 -10.20 -26.66
N THR A 121 2.42 -11.13 -27.24
CA THR A 121 1.18 -10.81 -27.96
C THR A 121 -0.08 -11.17 -27.18
N GLY A 122 0.08 -12.01 -26.16
CA GLY A 122 -0.99 -12.30 -25.22
C GLY A 122 -0.52 -13.22 -24.11
N GLY A 123 -1.26 -13.22 -23.02
CA GLY A 123 -1.03 -14.14 -21.93
C GLY A 123 -2.06 -13.98 -20.83
N SER A 124 -2.03 -14.90 -19.89
CA SER A 124 -2.79 -14.85 -18.65
C SER A 124 -1.86 -15.14 -17.49
N LEU A 125 -2.03 -14.43 -16.38
CA LEU A 125 -1.35 -14.66 -15.11
C LEU A 125 -2.41 -14.86 -14.04
N ALA A 126 -2.28 -15.92 -13.27
CA ALA A 126 -3.14 -16.18 -12.14
C ALA A 126 -2.27 -16.43 -10.91
N TRP A 127 -2.44 -15.59 -9.90
CA TRP A 127 -1.81 -15.75 -8.60
C TRP A 127 -2.58 -16.72 -7.72
N SER A 128 -1.91 -17.34 -6.74
CA SER A 128 -2.49 -18.43 -5.94
C SER A 128 -3.11 -17.96 -4.64
N SER A 129 -2.57 -16.93 -4.01
CA SER A 129 -2.88 -16.60 -2.61
C SER A 129 -3.02 -15.10 -2.28
N VAL A 130 -2.94 -14.22 -3.28
CA VAL A 130 -3.32 -12.79 -3.17
C VAL A 130 -4.83 -12.57 -3.45
N PRO A 131 -5.45 -11.52 -2.87
CA PRO A 131 -4.87 -10.52 -1.98
C PRO A 131 -4.49 -11.06 -0.59
N ALA A 132 -3.31 -10.67 -0.10
CA ALA A 132 -2.80 -11.03 1.21
C ALA A 132 -3.00 -9.87 2.20
N THR A 133 -3.54 -10.15 3.38
CA THR A 133 -3.69 -9.15 4.46
C THR A 133 -2.59 -9.31 5.51
N VAL A 134 -1.87 -8.24 5.79
CA VAL A 134 -0.83 -8.16 6.82
C VAL A 134 -1.30 -7.26 7.96
N THR A 135 -1.16 -7.74 9.18
CA THR A 135 -1.41 -6.95 10.40
C THR A 135 -0.09 -6.41 10.94
N LEU A 136 0.00 -5.09 11.07
CA LEU A 136 1.16 -4.40 11.60
C LEU A 136 1.21 -4.53 13.13
N ALA A 137 2.36 -4.19 13.72
CA ALA A 137 2.58 -4.27 15.16
C ALA A 137 1.64 -3.36 15.99
N ASP A 138 1.13 -2.28 15.40
CA ASP A 138 0.16 -1.37 15.99
C ASP A 138 -1.30 -1.88 15.88
N GLY A 139 -1.53 -2.98 15.15
CA GLY A 139 -2.85 -3.55 14.86
C GLY A 139 -3.50 -3.01 13.58
N SER A 140 -2.84 -2.11 12.86
CA SER A 140 -3.29 -1.63 11.55
C SER A 140 -3.25 -2.78 10.53
N GLN A 141 -4.15 -2.76 9.54
CA GLN A 141 -4.25 -3.83 8.55
C GLN A 141 -4.04 -3.30 7.15
N VAL A 142 -3.18 -3.97 6.38
CA VAL A 142 -2.83 -3.64 5.01
C VAL A 142 -3.11 -4.84 4.13
N SER A 143 -3.78 -4.62 3.00
CA SER A 143 -3.95 -5.63 1.95
C SER A 143 -2.99 -5.36 0.82
N VAL A 144 -2.33 -6.40 0.33
CA VAL A 144 -1.47 -6.35 -0.86
C VAL A 144 -2.04 -7.32 -1.87
N ASP A 145 -2.35 -6.82 -3.07
CA ASP A 145 -2.91 -7.57 -4.17
C ASP A 145 -1.99 -7.50 -5.39
N PHE A 146 -1.79 -8.62 -6.08
CA PHE A 146 -1.09 -8.65 -7.36
C PHE A 146 -2.11 -8.85 -8.48
N GLU A 147 -2.03 -8.01 -9.51
CA GLU A 147 -2.98 -8.05 -10.60
C GLU A 147 -2.87 -9.37 -11.39
N ASN A 148 -4.02 -9.97 -11.64
CA ASN A 148 -4.14 -11.12 -12.54
C ASN A 148 -4.13 -10.65 -14.00
N GLY A 149 -3.47 -11.43 -14.86
CA GLY A 149 -3.29 -11.10 -16.27
C GLY A 149 -2.11 -10.18 -16.53
N PHE A 150 -2.07 -9.68 -17.76
CA PHE A 150 -1.05 -8.74 -18.23
C PHE A 150 -1.70 -7.66 -19.09
N THR A 151 -1.20 -6.45 -18.98
CA THR A 151 -1.38 -5.43 -20.02
C THR A 151 -0.17 -5.46 -20.93
N VAL A 152 -0.38 -5.64 -22.24
CA VAL A 152 0.72 -5.59 -23.21
C VAL A 152 1.05 -4.15 -23.56
N ILE A 153 2.26 -3.71 -23.23
CA ILE A 153 2.79 -2.39 -23.58
C ILE A 153 4.04 -2.60 -24.44
N GLY A 154 3.88 -2.44 -25.75
CA GLY A 154 4.96 -2.69 -26.72
C GLY A 154 5.32 -4.18 -26.77
N SER A 155 6.60 -4.51 -26.49
CA SER A 155 7.11 -5.88 -26.47
C SER A 155 7.08 -6.53 -25.07
N LYS A 156 6.50 -5.84 -24.08
CA LYS A 156 6.47 -6.29 -22.69
C LYS A 156 5.04 -6.48 -22.18
N GLY A 157 4.81 -7.51 -21.38
CA GLY A 157 3.62 -7.62 -20.53
C GLY A 157 3.90 -6.98 -19.18
N VAL A 158 3.05 -6.07 -18.73
CA VAL A 158 3.14 -5.41 -17.42
C VAL A 158 1.99 -5.89 -16.53
N THR A 159 2.27 -6.14 -15.25
CA THR A 159 1.27 -6.39 -14.21
C THR A 159 1.51 -5.44 -13.04
N THR A 160 0.42 -5.00 -12.41
CA THR A 160 0.46 -4.06 -11.29
C THR A 160 0.36 -4.76 -9.94
N ALA A 161 0.80 -4.08 -8.89
CA ALA A 161 0.49 -4.43 -7.51
C ALA A 161 -0.32 -3.29 -6.89
N THR A 162 -1.30 -3.65 -6.06
CA THR A 162 -2.14 -2.71 -5.33
C THR A 162 -1.96 -2.90 -3.83
N VAL A 163 -1.65 -1.82 -3.13
CA VAL A 163 -1.55 -1.78 -1.67
C VAL A 163 -2.72 -0.97 -1.14
N THR A 164 -3.51 -1.56 -0.25
CA THR A 164 -4.69 -0.93 0.37
C THR A 164 -4.53 -0.88 1.87
N LEU A 165 -4.67 0.30 2.47
CA LEU A 165 -4.73 0.41 3.93
C LEU A 165 -6.18 0.17 4.39
N LEU A 166 -6.46 -0.98 5.00
CA LEU A 166 -7.84 -1.34 5.39
C LEU A 166 -8.30 -0.60 6.64
N SER A 167 -7.42 -0.49 7.64
CA SER A 167 -7.74 0.14 8.92
C SER A 167 -6.48 0.61 9.63
N ILE A 168 -6.62 1.67 10.42
CA ILE A 168 -5.56 2.19 11.28
C ILE A 168 -6.02 2.12 12.74
N VAL A 169 -5.14 1.66 13.63
CA VAL A 169 -5.41 1.68 15.07
C VAL A 169 -4.65 2.88 15.65
N PRO A 170 -5.34 3.94 16.12
CA PRO A 170 -4.66 5.09 16.71
C PRO A 170 -3.81 4.66 17.89
N LEU A 171 -2.52 5.04 17.89
CA LEU A 171 -1.65 4.70 19.01
C LEU A 171 -2.25 5.25 20.32
N PRO A 172 -2.21 4.48 21.43
CA PRO A 172 -2.84 4.85 22.71
C PRO A 172 -2.36 6.18 23.32
N GLY A 173 -1.34 6.84 22.75
CA GLY A 173 -0.82 8.14 23.20
C GLY A 173 -1.85 9.28 23.17
N ALA A 174 -2.81 9.26 22.25
CA ALA A 174 -3.86 10.29 22.20
C ALA A 174 -4.79 10.23 23.43
N ALA A 175 -5.09 9.04 23.93
CA ALA A 175 -5.89 8.85 25.14
C ALA A 175 -5.15 9.31 26.40
N LEU A 176 -3.83 9.08 26.45
CA LEU A 176 -2.97 9.55 27.56
C LEU A 176 -2.86 11.08 27.59
N LEU A 177 -2.74 11.75 26.44
CA LEU A 177 -2.73 13.20 26.34
C LEU A 177 -4.08 13.81 26.74
N LEU A 178 -5.21 13.25 26.27
CA LEU A 178 -6.55 13.70 26.70
C LEU A 178 -6.77 13.50 28.20
N GLY A 179 -6.34 12.35 28.74
CA GLY A 179 -6.41 12.05 30.17
C GLY A 179 -5.62 13.02 31.03
N SER A 180 -4.38 13.35 30.63
CA SER A 180 -3.55 14.34 31.34
C SER A 180 -4.10 15.77 31.22
N GLY A 181 -4.65 16.15 30.07
CA GLY A 181 -5.23 17.48 29.84
C GLY A 181 -6.49 17.72 30.68
N LEU A 182 -7.40 16.74 30.70
CA LEU A 182 -8.64 16.84 31.50
C LEU A 182 -8.37 16.64 33.00
N GLY A 183 -7.41 15.81 33.38
CA GLY A 183 -7.02 15.57 34.77
C GLY A 183 -6.42 16.81 35.48
N LEU A 184 -5.84 17.74 34.74
CA LEU A 184 -5.22 18.96 35.29
C LEU A 184 -6.20 20.15 35.43
N LEU A 185 -7.37 20.12 34.78
CA LEU A 185 -8.41 21.16 34.89
C LEU A 185 -8.87 21.44 36.34
N PRO A 186 -9.14 20.44 37.21
CA PRO A 186 -9.54 20.72 38.60
C PRO A 186 -8.44 21.36 39.44
N LEU A 187 -7.15 21.13 39.12
CA LEU A 187 -6.02 21.74 39.83
C LEU A 187 -5.86 23.24 39.50
N VAL A 188 -6.09 23.62 38.25
CA VAL A 188 -6.07 25.04 37.83
C VAL A 188 -7.27 25.81 38.39
N GLY A 189 -8.46 25.19 38.42
CA GLY A 189 -9.66 25.79 39.04
C GLY A 189 -9.51 26.07 40.54
N ARG A 190 -8.75 25.24 41.26
CA ARG A 190 -8.55 25.38 42.72
C ARG A 190 -7.58 26.52 43.08
N ARG A 191 -6.62 26.86 42.22
CA ARG A 191 -5.71 28.00 42.44
C ARG A 191 -6.40 29.35 42.28
N ARG A 192 -7.36 29.48 41.35
CA ARG A 192 -8.08 30.75 41.12
C ARG A 192 -9.02 31.14 42.26
N ARG A 193 -9.56 30.17 43.02
CA ARG A 193 -10.43 30.45 44.18
C ARG A 193 -9.69 30.87 45.46
N LYS A 194 -8.36 30.84 45.47
CA LYS A 194 -7.55 31.32 46.61
C LYS A 194 -6.97 32.72 46.39
N ALA A 195 -7.15 33.30 45.21
CA ALA A 195 -6.63 34.63 44.86
C ALA A 195 -7.76 35.67 44.66
N ALA A 196 -8.99 35.35 45.04
CA ALA A 196 -10.14 36.25 45.08
C ALA A 196 -10.65 36.38 46.51
#